data_AF-A0ABC8YZB8-F1
#
_entry.id   AF-A0ABC8YZB8-F1
#
_cell.length_a   1.000
_cell.length_b   1.000
_cell.length_c   1.000
_cell.angle_alpha   90.00
_cell.angle_beta   90.00
_cell.angle_gamma   90.00
#
_symmetry.space_group_name_H-M   'P 1'
#
loop_
_entity.id
_entity.type
_entity.pdbx_description
1 polymer ?
#
loop_
_entity_poly.entity_id
_entity_poly.type
_entity_poly.pdbx_seq_one_letter_code
_entity_poly.pdbx_strand_id
1 'polypeptide(L)'
;MAAAAAPGTAQVQERAVEAKRLCDHARGLLRGAAAHLALPMRVADAPGGRARAQQAGIELFSATRGLASAAVAMAAAAGLLAQLDAAANPTAPLLSVAEIPEADESERSPSPSTPTAASTPPRPQWRRPSSPHAAADSAAPWLFVTDIPDAHGSERSALGQLREAKAYAEGAYHTVGCCCDRLLTAYDLLGRPGLPGVDCFVDAERGAAHSYLIVAENLAGVSVAYTYTALCLLFPD
;
A
#
# COMPACT_ATOMS: atom_id res chain seq x y z
N MET A 1 10.66 -27.02 26.84
CA MET A 1 10.53 -27.84 25.60
C MET A 1 9.84 -26.97 24.58
N ALA A 2 10.56 -26.47 23.57
CA ALA A 2 9.97 -25.69 22.50
C ALA A 2 9.16 -26.64 21.59
N ALA A 3 7.86 -26.39 21.46
CA ALA A 3 7.05 -27.03 20.44
C ALA A 3 7.61 -26.60 19.09
N ALA A 4 8.03 -27.56 18.25
CA ALA A 4 8.48 -27.27 16.90
C ALA A 4 7.32 -26.63 16.14
N ALA A 5 7.46 -25.35 15.77
CA ALA A 5 6.48 -24.65 14.94
C ALA A 5 6.25 -25.43 13.65
N ALA A 6 4.99 -25.57 13.25
CA ALA A 6 4.65 -26.23 12.00
C ALA A 6 5.39 -25.52 10.83
N PRO A 7 5.89 -26.24 9.82
CA PRO A 7 6.70 -25.65 8.74
C PRO A 7 6.05 -24.44 8.05
N GLY A 8 4.70 -24.42 7.97
CA GLY A 8 3.95 -23.32 7.38
C GLY A 8 3.93 -22.03 8.21
N THR A 9 3.92 -22.10 9.54
CA THR A 9 3.90 -20.88 10.39
C THR A 9 5.25 -20.18 10.40
N ALA A 10 6.35 -20.94 10.35
CA ALA A 10 7.70 -20.39 10.22
C ALA A 10 7.87 -19.56 8.93
N GLN A 11 7.31 -20.04 7.80
CA GLN A 11 7.36 -19.30 6.54
C GLN A 11 6.52 -18.01 6.57
N VAL A 12 5.35 -18.05 7.20
CA VAL A 12 4.54 -16.83 7.41
C VAL A 12 5.34 -15.80 8.20
N GLN A 13 5.98 -16.23 9.29
CA GLN A 13 6.80 -15.37 10.13
C GLN A 13 7.95 -14.75 9.35
N GLU A 14 8.70 -15.56 8.60
CA GLU A 14 9.82 -15.11 7.78
C GLU A 14 9.38 -14.02 6.79
N ARG A 15 8.29 -14.26 6.05
CA ARG A 15 7.77 -13.33 5.06
C ARG A 15 7.26 -12.03 5.67
N ALA A 16 6.56 -12.10 6.80
CA ALA A 16 6.09 -10.91 7.48
C ALA A 16 7.25 -10.09 8.09
N VAL A 17 8.28 -10.73 8.63
CA VAL A 17 9.50 -10.06 9.10
C VAL A 17 10.28 -9.43 7.96
N GLU A 18 10.42 -10.14 6.83
CA GLU A 18 11.03 -9.61 5.60
C GLU A 18 10.29 -8.36 5.12
N ALA A 19 8.96 -8.44 5.00
CA ALA A 19 8.13 -7.32 4.58
C ALA A 19 8.28 -6.09 5.49
N LYS A 20 8.26 -6.31 6.81
CA LYS A 20 8.47 -5.26 7.81
C LYS A 20 9.81 -4.55 7.59
N ARG A 21 10.90 -5.32 7.46
CA ARG A 21 12.26 -4.77 7.25
C ARG A 21 12.34 -3.96 5.96
N LEU A 22 11.72 -4.45 4.88
CA LEU A 22 11.69 -3.76 3.60
C LEU A 22 10.94 -2.42 3.68
N CYS A 23 9.78 -2.38 4.35
CA CYS A 23 9.05 -1.13 4.56
C CYS A 23 9.82 -0.16 5.47
N ASP A 24 10.42 -0.63 6.57
CA ASP A 24 11.25 0.21 7.45
C ASP A 24 12.45 0.81 6.70
N HIS A 25 13.11 0.01 5.87
CA HIS A 25 14.22 0.48 5.04
C HIS A 25 13.76 1.50 4.01
N ALA A 26 12.69 1.22 3.26
CA ALA A 26 12.11 2.16 2.31
C ALA A 26 11.72 3.48 2.98
N ARG A 27 11.14 3.43 4.17
CA ARG A 27 10.79 4.61 4.97
C ARG A 27 12.02 5.45 5.34
N GLY A 28 13.13 4.81 5.69
CA GLY A 28 14.41 5.50 5.91
C GLY A 28 14.91 6.23 4.66
N LEU A 29 14.80 5.60 3.48
CA LEU A 29 15.15 6.21 2.19
C LEU A 29 14.23 7.39 1.84
N LEU A 30 12.92 7.27 2.11
CA LEU A 30 11.97 8.37 1.88
C LEU A 30 12.30 9.61 2.72
N ARG A 31 12.76 9.42 3.97
CA ARG A 31 13.25 10.53 4.80
C ARG A 31 14.50 11.18 4.25
N GLY A 32 15.45 10.38 3.75
CA GLY A 32 16.65 10.90 3.08
C GLY A 32 16.26 11.78 1.90
N ALA A 33 15.36 11.29 1.05
CA ALA A 33 14.89 12.02 -0.12
C ALA A 33 14.18 13.32 0.30
N ALA A 34 13.36 13.26 1.34
CA ALA A 34 12.69 14.43 1.89
C ALA A 34 13.68 15.48 2.41
N ALA A 35 14.80 15.06 3.01
CA ALA A 35 15.85 15.97 3.46
C ALA A 35 16.54 16.70 2.30
N HIS A 36 16.79 16.01 1.18
CA HIS A 36 17.31 16.66 -0.04
C HIS A 36 16.33 17.69 -0.60
N LEU A 37 15.04 17.34 -0.60
CA LEU A 37 13.98 18.23 -1.10
C LEU A 37 13.60 19.34 -0.13
N ALA A 38 14.00 19.28 1.14
CA ALA A 38 13.78 20.37 2.10
C ALA A 38 14.61 21.62 1.75
N LEU A 39 15.75 21.43 1.09
CA LEU A 39 16.61 22.51 0.63
C LEU A 39 16.06 23.18 -0.63
N PRO A 40 16.21 24.51 -0.79
CA PRO A 40 15.79 25.21 -2.01
C PRO A 40 16.51 24.68 -3.25
N MET A 41 15.79 24.63 -4.38
CA MET A 41 16.37 24.37 -5.70
C MET A 41 16.24 25.65 -6.53
N ARG A 42 17.29 26.48 -6.51
CA ARG A 42 17.29 27.77 -7.21
C ARG A 42 17.90 27.62 -8.59
N VAL A 43 17.39 28.38 -9.55
CA VAL A 43 17.91 28.43 -10.91
C VAL A 43 19.31 29.04 -10.95
N ALA A 44 19.58 30.02 -10.07
CA ALA A 44 20.92 30.58 -9.86
C ALA A 44 21.94 29.53 -9.37
N ASP A 45 21.47 28.46 -8.72
CA ASP A 45 22.24 27.27 -8.32
C ASP A 45 21.69 26.02 -9.04
N ALA A 46 21.44 26.12 -10.35
CA ALA A 46 20.91 24.99 -11.11
C ALA A 46 21.76 23.71 -11.01
N PRO A 47 23.12 23.77 -10.94
CA PRO A 47 23.92 22.58 -10.70
C PRO A 47 23.63 21.94 -9.33
N GLY A 48 23.59 22.72 -8.25
CA GLY A 48 23.31 22.21 -6.91
C GLY A 48 21.89 21.68 -6.77
N GLY A 49 20.90 22.37 -7.33
CA GLY A 49 19.52 21.90 -7.37
C GLY A 49 19.37 20.56 -8.10
N ARG A 50 20.05 20.41 -9.25
CA ARG A 50 20.03 19.16 -10.03
C ARG A 50 20.73 18.01 -9.31
N ALA A 51 21.85 18.27 -8.65
CA ALA A 51 22.52 17.25 -7.84
C ALA A 51 21.63 16.73 -6.70
N ARG A 52 20.93 17.63 -6.00
CA ARG A 52 19.96 17.25 -4.95
C ARG A 52 18.80 16.42 -5.51
N ALA A 53 18.22 16.84 -6.64
CA ALA A 53 17.15 16.09 -7.29
C ALA A 53 17.58 14.70 -7.78
N GLN A 54 18.81 14.56 -8.31
CA GLN A 54 19.37 13.27 -8.68
C GLN A 54 19.55 12.35 -7.48
N GLN A 55 20.11 12.87 -6.38
CA GLN A 55 20.30 12.10 -5.16
C GLN A 55 18.97 11.62 -4.57
N ALA A 56 17.97 12.52 -4.51
CA ALA A 56 16.61 12.13 -4.14
C ALA A 56 16.07 11.03 -5.08
N GLY A 57 16.23 11.16 -6.40
CA GLY A 57 15.80 10.16 -7.38
C GLY A 57 16.38 8.75 -7.14
N ILE A 58 17.66 8.65 -6.76
CA ILE A 58 18.32 7.36 -6.43
C ILE A 58 17.65 6.70 -5.21
N GLU A 59 17.39 7.50 -4.18
CA GLU A 59 16.74 7.04 -2.95
C GLU A 59 15.29 6.64 -3.21
N LEU A 60 14.55 7.40 -4.02
CA LEU A 60 13.18 7.08 -4.42
C LEU A 60 13.08 5.80 -5.25
N PHE A 61 14.00 5.57 -6.17
CA PHE A 61 14.05 4.32 -6.94
C PHE A 61 14.25 3.11 -6.01
N SER A 62 15.17 3.23 -5.05
CA SER A 62 15.45 2.18 -4.07
C SER A 62 14.26 1.95 -3.13
N ALA A 63 13.61 3.03 -2.66
CA ALA A 63 12.40 2.95 -1.83
C ALA A 63 11.25 2.29 -2.58
N THR A 64 11.04 2.65 -3.85
CA THR A 64 10.03 2.07 -4.74
C THR A 64 10.17 0.56 -4.84
N ARG A 65 11.40 0.09 -5.11
CA ARG A 65 11.71 -1.35 -5.14
C ARG A 65 11.42 -2.01 -3.79
N GLY A 66 11.86 -1.39 -2.68
CA GLY A 66 11.62 -1.90 -1.33
C GLY A 66 10.14 -2.06 -1.01
N LEU A 67 9.32 -1.05 -1.32
CA LEU A 67 7.86 -1.08 -1.10
C LEU A 67 7.18 -2.14 -1.95
N ALA A 68 7.55 -2.27 -3.24
CA ALA A 68 7.01 -3.31 -4.10
C ALA A 68 7.36 -4.72 -3.60
N SER A 69 8.62 -4.95 -3.20
CA SER A 69 9.04 -6.23 -2.61
C SER A 69 8.32 -6.51 -1.28
N ALA A 70 8.11 -5.49 -0.45
CA ALA A 70 7.35 -5.64 0.80
C ALA A 70 5.90 -6.05 0.55
N ALA A 71 5.22 -5.43 -0.42
CA ALA A 71 3.85 -5.78 -0.80
C ALA A 71 3.76 -7.24 -1.29
N VAL A 72 4.75 -7.71 -2.07
CA VAL A 72 4.83 -9.11 -2.50
C VAL A 72 5.03 -10.05 -1.30
N ALA A 73 5.91 -9.71 -0.36
CA ALA A 73 6.14 -10.52 0.84
C ALA A 73 4.90 -10.59 1.74
N MET A 74 4.16 -9.49 1.91
CA MET A 74 2.87 -9.48 2.63
C MET A 74 1.82 -10.34 1.93
N ALA A 75 1.74 -10.27 0.59
CA ALA A 75 0.84 -11.11 -0.18
C ALA A 75 1.18 -12.60 -0.02
N ALA A 76 2.46 -12.95 -0.01
CA ALA A 76 2.92 -14.31 0.23
C ALA A 76 2.57 -14.80 1.64
N ALA A 77 2.82 -14.00 2.67
CA ALA A 77 2.46 -14.31 4.06
C ALA A 77 0.94 -14.51 4.21
N ALA A 78 0.14 -13.62 3.62
CA ALA A 78 -1.32 -13.72 3.62
C ALA A 78 -1.81 -14.98 2.88
N GLY A 79 -1.19 -15.32 1.75
CA GLY A 79 -1.52 -16.54 1.00
C GLY A 79 -1.24 -17.81 1.79
N LEU A 80 -0.10 -17.87 2.48
CA LEU A 80 0.25 -18.99 3.35
C LEU A 80 -0.73 -19.14 4.52
N LEU A 81 -1.13 -18.04 5.17
CA LEU A 81 -2.15 -18.07 6.23
C LEU A 81 -3.51 -18.56 5.72
N ALA A 82 -3.93 -18.09 4.54
CA ALA A 82 -5.19 -18.52 3.94
C ALA A 82 -5.17 -20.03 3.61
N GLN A 83 -4.03 -20.58 3.21
CA GLN A 83 -3.87 -22.03 2.98
C GLN A 83 -3.93 -22.83 4.29
N LEU A 84 -3.36 -22.31 5.39
CA LEU A 84 -3.42 -22.94 6.70
C LEU A 84 -4.85 -23.01 7.24
N ASP A 85 -5.62 -21.92 7.13
CA ASP A 85 -7.04 -21.88 7.55
C ASP A 85 -7.89 -22.87 6.72
N ALA A 86 -7.66 -22.93 5.40
CA ALA A 86 -8.37 -23.87 4.51
C ALA A 86 -8.07 -25.34 4.85
N ALA A 87 -6.82 -25.67 5.20
CA ALA A 87 -6.44 -27.03 5.61
C ALA A 87 -7.03 -27.42 6.98
N ALA A 88 -7.20 -26.46 7.88
CA ALA A 88 -7.80 -26.67 9.20
C ALA A 88 -9.33 -26.85 9.15
N ASN A 89 -10.01 -26.30 8.13
CA ASN A 89 -11.46 -26.43 7.91
C ASN A 89 -11.80 -27.06 6.55
N PRO A 90 -11.57 -28.38 6.37
CA PRO A 90 -11.88 -29.07 5.11
C PRO A 90 -13.39 -29.12 4.79
N THR A 91 -14.26 -28.76 5.74
CA THR A 91 -15.72 -28.77 5.59
C THR A 91 -16.32 -27.42 5.18
N ALA A 92 -15.50 -26.36 5.06
CA ALA A 92 -15.96 -25.10 4.49
C ALA A 92 -16.33 -25.32 3.01
N PRO A 93 -17.55 -24.94 2.57
CA PRO A 93 -17.96 -25.19 1.20
C PRO A 93 -17.00 -24.48 0.25
N LEU A 94 -16.39 -25.26 -0.65
CA LEU A 94 -15.55 -24.76 -1.72
C LEU A 94 -16.35 -23.68 -2.46
N LEU A 95 -15.76 -22.49 -2.57
CA LEU A 95 -16.26 -21.38 -3.37
C LEU A 95 -16.58 -21.94 -4.76
N SER A 96 -17.87 -22.13 -5.05
CA SER A 96 -18.32 -22.64 -6.34
C SER A 96 -17.76 -21.72 -7.42
N VAL A 97 -16.99 -22.32 -8.32
CA VAL A 97 -16.58 -21.71 -9.58
C VAL A 97 -17.86 -21.19 -10.23
N ALA A 98 -18.01 -19.87 -10.28
CA ALA A 98 -19.07 -19.24 -11.03
C ALA A 98 -18.97 -19.71 -12.49
N GLU A 99 -20.11 -20.15 -13.02
CA GLU A 99 -20.29 -20.54 -14.41
C GLU A 99 -19.63 -19.52 -15.35
N ILE A 100 -18.81 -20.03 -16.26
CA ILE A 100 -18.36 -19.31 -17.44
C ILE A 100 -19.59 -19.21 -18.35
N PRO A 101 -20.14 -18.03 -18.66
CA PRO A 101 -21.09 -17.95 -19.75
C PRO A 101 -20.32 -18.18 -21.05
N GLU A 102 -20.71 -19.20 -21.81
CA GLU A 102 -20.23 -19.43 -23.16
C GLU A 102 -20.52 -18.18 -24.00
N ALA A 103 -19.45 -17.56 -24.51
CA ALA A 103 -19.54 -16.47 -25.44
C ALA A 103 -19.71 -17.06 -26.84
N ASP A 104 -20.95 -17.00 -27.33
CA ASP A 104 -21.29 -17.26 -28.72
C ASP A 104 -20.66 -16.19 -29.63
N GLU A 105 -20.12 -16.65 -30.76
CA GLU A 105 -19.43 -15.84 -31.73
C GLU A 105 -20.44 -15.01 -32.55
N SER A 106 -20.22 -13.70 -32.64
CA SER A 106 -20.70 -12.93 -33.78
C SER A 106 -19.78 -11.76 -34.08
N GLU A 107 -19.02 -11.96 -35.14
CA GLU A 107 -18.27 -10.96 -35.87
C GLU A 107 -19.12 -9.70 -36.15
N ARG A 108 -18.48 -8.51 -36.10
CA ARG A 108 -18.41 -7.53 -37.21
C ARG A 108 -17.95 -6.15 -36.71
N SER A 109 -16.71 -5.80 -37.04
CA SER A 109 -16.25 -4.39 -37.08
C SER A 109 -16.98 -3.62 -38.19
N PRO A 110 -17.21 -2.30 -38.05
CA PRO A 110 -16.18 -1.33 -38.49
C PRO A 110 -16.02 -0.07 -37.60
N SER A 111 -14.80 0.49 -37.63
CA SER A 111 -14.35 1.79 -37.08
C SER A 111 -14.89 3.00 -37.90
N PRO A 112 -14.49 4.27 -37.62
CA PRO A 112 -14.38 5.03 -36.36
C PRO A 112 -15.13 6.39 -36.42
N SER A 113 -15.41 7.05 -35.29
CA SER A 113 -15.58 8.52 -35.19
C SER A 113 -15.45 9.00 -33.74
N THR A 114 -14.51 9.92 -33.50
CA THR A 114 -14.41 10.80 -32.31
C THR A 114 -15.04 12.17 -32.61
N PRO A 115 -15.12 13.14 -31.67
CA PRO A 115 -14.98 13.11 -30.20
C PRO A 115 -16.13 13.86 -29.48
N THR A 116 -16.42 13.63 -28.19
CA THR A 116 -17.07 14.64 -27.31
C THR A 116 -16.85 14.37 -25.82
N ALA A 117 -16.36 15.42 -25.16
CA ALA A 117 -16.49 15.87 -23.77
C ALA A 117 -16.12 14.95 -22.59
N ALA A 118 -15.03 15.36 -21.93
CA ALA A 118 -14.91 15.58 -20.48
C ALA A 118 -15.72 14.64 -19.56
N SER A 119 -15.04 13.64 -19.02
CA SER A 119 -15.45 13.03 -17.75
C SER A 119 -14.31 13.14 -16.75
N THR A 120 -14.62 13.86 -15.68
CA THR A 120 -13.83 13.98 -14.45
C THR A 120 -13.75 12.60 -13.79
N PRO A 121 -12.57 12.11 -13.34
CA PRO A 121 -12.50 10.86 -12.60
C PRO A 121 -13.11 11.04 -11.19
N PRO A 122 -13.86 10.06 -10.65
CA PRO A 122 -14.48 10.18 -9.35
C PRO A 122 -13.42 10.20 -8.24
N ARG A 123 -13.55 11.16 -7.31
CA ARG A 123 -12.80 11.15 -6.05
C ARG A 123 -13.14 9.89 -5.24
N PRO A 124 -12.16 9.19 -4.64
CA PRO A 124 -12.44 8.13 -3.70
C PRO A 124 -12.98 8.76 -2.41
N GLN A 125 -14.29 8.67 -2.25
CA GLN A 125 -15.01 9.05 -1.05
C GLN A 125 -14.87 7.93 -0.03
N TRP A 126 -13.86 8.06 0.83
CA TRP A 126 -13.68 7.23 2.01
C TRP A 126 -14.93 7.32 2.87
N ARG A 127 -15.69 6.22 2.89
CA ARG A 127 -16.98 6.09 3.55
C ARG A 127 -16.76 6.21 5.07
N ARG A 128 -17.32 7.25 5.68
CA ARG A 128 -17.43 7.39 7.13
C ARG A 128 -18.41 6.30 7.64
N PRO A 129 -18.11 5.56 8.72
CA PRO A 129 -19.12 4.69 9.32
C PRO A 129 -20.20 5.54 10.00
N SER A 130 -21.45 5.32 9.61
CA SER A 130 -22.63 5.86 10.30
C SER A 130 -22.88 5.05 11.58
N SER A 131 -22.94 5.71 12.73
CA SER A 131 -23.57 5.12 13.92
C SER A 131 -25.08 5.04 13.73
N PRO A 132 -25.74 4.05 14.36
CA PRO A 132 -27.06 4.30 14.91
C PRO A 132 -27.14 3.96 16.41
N HIS A 133 -27.89 4.81 17.10
CA HIS A 133 -28.22 4.74 18.51
C HIS A 133 -29.41 3.78 18.76
N ALA A 134 -29.49 3.31 20.01
CA ALA A 134 -30.48 2.46 20.67
C ALA A 134 -31.92 2.39 20.11
N ALA A 135 -32.53 1.20 20.18
CA ALA A 135 -33.58 0.88 21.17
C ALA A 135 -34.18 -0.54 21.03
N ALA A 136 -34.55 -1.09 22.19
CA ALA A 136 -35.68 -1.96 22.51
C ALA A 136 -35.52 -3.49 22.56
N ASP A 137 -35.70 -3.97 23.80
CA ASP A 137 -36.07 -5.28 24.31
C ASP A 137 -36.98 -6.14 23.42
N SER A 138 -36.64 -7.43 23.31
CA SER A 138 -37.60 -8.50 23.64
C SER A 138 -36.86 -9.77 24.05
N ALA A 139 -37.25 -10.30 25.20
CA ALA A 139 -36.75 -11.54 25.77
C ALA A 139 -37.42 -12.75 25.11
N ALA A 140 -36.63 -13.72 24.64
CA ALA A 140 -37.02 -15.12 24.59
C ALA A 140 -35.78 -16.02 24.79
N PRO A 141 -35.83 -17.03 25.68
CA PRO A 141 -34.67 -17.79 26.13
C PRO A 141 -34.52 -19.07 25.30
N TRP A 142 -33.64 -19.06 24.31
CA TRP A 142 -33.17 -20.30 23.70
C TRP A 142 -31.65 -20.25 23.53
N LEU A 143 -31.02 -21.18 24.23
CA LEU A 143 -29.68 -21.70 24.02
C LEU A 143 -28.56 -20.71 24.33
N PHE A 144 -27.92 -20.96 25.48
CA PHE A 144 -26.48 -20.80 25.60
C PHE A 144 -25.82 -21.54 24.42
N VAL A 145 -25.67 -20.85 23.30
CA VAL A 145 -24.54 -21.08 22.41
C VAL A 145 -23.36 -20.67 23.26
N THR A 146 -22.74 -21.62 23.94
CA THR A 146 -21.36 -21.45 24.38
C THR A 146 -20.61 -20.97 23.14
N ASP A 147 -20.11 -19.73 23.17
CA ASP A 147 -19.15 -19.22 22.20
C ASP A 147 -18.19 -20.36 21.90
N ILE A 148 -18.27 -20.94 20.71
CA ILE A 148 -17.20 -21.82 20.24
C ILE A 148 -16.04 -20.85 20.14
N PRO A 149 -15.01 -20.94 21.00
CA PRO A 149 -13.88 -20.04 20.88
C PRO A 149 -13.36 -20.19 19.46
N ASP A 150 -13.35 -19.10 18.69
CA ASP A 150 -12.77 -19.08 17.37
C ASP A 150 -11.28 -19.33 17.54
N ALA A 151 -10.88 -20.60 17.55
CA ALA A 151 -9.50 -21.03 17.70
C ALA A 151 -8.60 -20.42 16.60
N HIS A 152 -9.22 -19.93 15.51
CA HIS A 152 -8.59 -19.28 14.37
C HIS A 152 -8.81 -17.76 14.32
N GLY A 153 -9.39 -17.15 15.36
CA GLY A 153 -9.70 -15.71 15.38
C GLY A 153 -8.47 -14.82 15.23
N SER A 154 -7.35 -15.25 15.83
CA SER A 154 -6.05 -14.57 15.69
C SER A 154 -5.48 -14.68 14.27
N GLU A 155 -5.63 -15.83 13.62
CA GLU A 155 -5.14 -16.09 12.26
C GLU A 155 -5.93 -15.28 11.23
N ARG A 156 -7.28 -15.25 11.34
CA ARG A 156 -8.14 -14.42 10.48
C ARG A 156 -7.87 -12.93 10.68
N SER A 157 -7.67 -12.51 11.92
CA SER A 157 -7.30 -11.12 12.23
C SER A 157 -5.94 -10.78 11.61
N ALA A 158 -4.93 -11.63 11.79
CA ALA A 158 -3.59 -11.43 11.22
C ALA A 158 -3.60 -11.40 9.68
N LEU A 159 -4.40 -12.27 9.05
CA LEU A 159 -4.63 -12.24 7.61
C LEU A 159 -5.22 -10.89 7.16
N GLY A 160 -6.22 -10.37 7.89
CA GLY A 160 -6.76 -9.03 7.67
C GLY A 160 -5.68 -7.96 7.77
N GLN A 161 -4.86 -8.00 8.83
CA GLN A 161 -3.78 -7.03 9.01
C GLN A 161 -2.74 -7.08 7.88
N LEU A 162 -2.37 -8.26 7.37
CA LEU A 162 -1.42 -8.37 6.25
C LEU A 162 -1.98 -7.82 4.93
N ARG A 163 -3.28 -7.99 4.69
CA ARG A 163 -3.95 -7.40 3.50
C ARG A 163 -3.99 -5.88 3.59
N GLU A 164 -4.30 -5.33 4.75
CA GLU A 164 -4.25 -3.88 4.98
C GLU A 164 -2.83 -3.34 4.86
N ALA A 165 -1.85 -4.01 5.49
CA ALA A 165 -0.44 -3.65 5.36
C ALA A 165 0.00 -3.57 3.90
N LYS A 166 -0.40 -4.54 3.08
CA LYS A 166 -0.12 -4.56 1.64
C LYS A 166 -0.74 -3.36 0.93
N ALA A 167 -2.01 -3.06 1.18
CA ALA A 167 -2.70 -1.92 0.57
C ALA A 167 -1.99 -0.59 0.91
N TYR A 168 -1.53 -0.43 2.15
CA TYR A 168 -0.73 0.72 2.55
C TYR A 168 0.64 0.78 1.87
N ALA A 169 1.33 -0.35 1.70
CA ALA A 169 2.59 -0.41 0.96
C ALA A 169 2.41 -0.03 -0.53
N GLU A 170 1.34 -0.51 -1.17
CA GLU A 170 0.97 -0.14 -2.55
C GLU A 170 0.59 1.33 -2.67
N GLY A 171 -0.14 1.87 -1.69
CA GLY A 171 -0.44 3.30 -1.61
C GLY A 171 0.83 4.16 -1.47
N ALA A 172 1.77 3.74 -0.63
CA ALA A 172 3.07 4.39 -0.51
C ALA A 172 3.84 4.35 -1.84
N TYR A 173 3.89 3.18 -2.49
CA TYR A 173 4.52 3.00 -3.79
C TYR A 173 3.94 3.97 -4.84
N HIS A 174 2.61 4.04 -4.95
CA HIS A 174 1.94 4.94 -5.89
C HIS A 174 2.27 6.41 -5.61
N THR A 175 2.29 6.79 -4.33
CA THR A 175 2.62 8.15 -3.89
C THR A 175 4.06 8.53 -4.25
N VAL A 176 5.01 7.59 -4.16
CA VAL A 176 6.39 7.81 -4.63
C VAL A 176 6.42 8.07 -6.14
N GLY A 177 5.60 7.38 -6.93
CA GLY A 177 5.43 7.68 -8.35
C GLY A 177 5.03 9.13 -8.60
N CYS A 178 4.00 9.63 -7.92
CA CYS A 178 3.60 11.04 -8.00
C CYS A 178 4.73 12.01 -7.60
N CYS A 179 5.51 11.66 -6.58
CA CYS A 179 6.68 12.45 -6.19
C CYS A 179 7.74 12.50 -7.31
N CYS A 180 8.04 11.36 -7.93
CA CYS A 180 9.02 11.28 -9.02
C CYS A 180 8.63 12.18 -10.20
N ASP A 181 7.37 12.21 -10.59
CA ASP A 181 6.88 13.06 -11.69
C ASP A 181 7.08 14.55 -11.40
N ARG A 182 6.74 14.98 -10.18
CA ARG A 182 6.97 16.37 -9.73
C ARG A 182 8.45 16.71 -9.67
N LEU A 183 9.27 15.81 -9.14
CA LEU A 183 10.71 16.01 -9.04
C LEU A 183 11.39 16.10 -10.42
N LEU A 184 10.97 15.26 -11.37
CA LEU A 184 11.46 15.30 -12.74
C LEU A 184 11.09 16.63 -13.42
N THR A 185 9.86 17.10 -13.21
CA THR A 185 9.42 18.40 -13.70
C THR A 185 10.29 19.53 -13.14
N ALA A 186 10.55 19.52 -11.83
CA ALA A 186 11.44 20.50 -11.20
C ALA A 186 12.89 20.42 -11.75
N TYR A 187 13.40 19.21 -11.97
CA TYR A 187 14.72 18.98 -12.54
C TYR A 187 14.85 19.56 -13.97
N ASP A 188 13.85 19.35 -14.81
CA ASP A 188 13.83 19.86 -16.18
C ASP A 188 13.77 21.39 -16.23
N LEU A 189 13.01 22.00 -15.31
CA LEU A 189 12.91 23.46 -15.18
C LEU A 189 14.25 24.10 -14.78
N LEU A 190 15.05 23.45 -13.92
CA LEU A 190 16.41 23.89 -13.60
C LEU A 190 17.34 23.92 -14.83
N GLY A 191 17.00 23.17 -15.89
CA GLY A 191 17.69 23.23 -17.17
C GLY A 191 17.35 24.43 -18.05
N ARG A 192 16.41 25.29 -17.65
CA ARG A 192 15.86 26.38 -18.48
C ARG A 192 15.96 27.75 -17.79
N PRO A 193 17.17 28.25 -17.49
CA PRO A 193 17.36 29.45 -16.66
C PRO A 193 16.88 30.76 -17.30
N GLY A 194 16.61 30.79 -18.61
CA GLY A 194 16.17 31.99 -19.33
C GLY A 194 14.68 32.31 -19.20
N LEU A 195 13.88 31.47 -18.53
CA LEU A 195 12.44 31.66 -18.40
C LEU A 195 12.12 32.58 -17.21
N PRO A 196 11.41 33.70 -17.40
CA PRO A 196 11.05 34.58 -16.29
C PRO A 196 10.14 33.85 -15.30
N GLY A 197 10.44 33.97 -14.00
CA GLY A 197 9.65 33.35 -12.92
C GLY A 197 9.86 31.84 -12.72
N VAL A 198 10.83 31.23 -13.41
CA VAL A 198 11.08 29.78 -13.33
C VAL A 198 11.39 29.28 -11.91
N ASP A 199 12.02 30.11 -11.06
CA ASP A 199 12.24 29.77 -9.65
C ASP A 199 10.95 29.48 -8.88
N CYS A 200 9.87 30.22 -9.14
CA CYS A 200 8.58 30.00 -8.48
C CYS A 200 7.97 28.64 -8.88
N PHE A 201 8.12 28.26 -10.15
CA PHE A 201 7.66 26.96 -10.64
C PHE A 201 8.50 25.82 -10.07
N VAL A 202 9.83 25.97 -10.04
CA VAL A 202 10.71 24.97 -9.41
C VAL A 202 10.38 24.78 -7.93
N ASP A 203 10.15 25.88 -7.19
CA ASP A 203 9.76 25.82 -5.78
C ASP A 203 8.40 25.14 -5.57
N ALA A 204 7.42 25.41 -6.46
CA ALA A 204 6.11 24.79 -6.40
C ALA A 204 6.18 23.27 -6.66
N GLU A 205 6.89 22.85 -7.69
CA GLU A 205 7.08 21.43 -8.03
C GLU A 205 7.86 20.68 -6.94
N ARG A 206 8.93 21.30 -6.41
CA ARG A 206 9.67 20.77 -5.25
C ARG A 206 8.77 20.61 -4.02
N GLY A 207 7.98 21.64 -3.71
CA GLY A 207 7.06 21.62 -2.57
C GLY A 207 5.99 20.53 -2.69
N ALA A 208 5.45 20.34 -3.90
CA ALA A 208 4.53 19.26 -4.19
C ALA A 208 5.19 17.88 -4.04
N ALA A 209 6.38 17.68 -4.61
CA ALA A 209 7.17 16.45 -4.45
C ALA A 209 7.43 16.14 -2.96
N HIS A 210 7.90 17.12 -2.20
CA HIS A 210 8.16 16.96 -0.77
C HIS A 210 6.89 16.57 0.02
N SER A 211 5.74 17.16 -0.32
CA SER A 211 4.45 16.81 0.31
C SER A 211 4.06 15.35 0.05
N TYR A 212 4.27 14.84 -1.17
CA TYR A 212 4.05 13.43 -1.47
C TYR A 212 4.99 12.50 -0.69
N LEU A 213 6.25 12.89 -0.46
CA LEU A 213 7.16 12.08 0.36
C LEU A 213 6.70 11.91 1.80
N ILE A 214 6.15 12.95 2.41
CA ILE A 214 5.60 12.87 3.77
C ILE A 214 4.42 11.86 3.80
N VAL A 215 3.56 11.91 2.79
CA VAL A 215 2.43 10.97 2.68
C VAL A 215 2.94 9.53 2.48
N ALA A 216 3.89 9.32 1.57
CA ALA A 216 4.47 8.00 1.31
C ALA A 216 5.17 7.43 2.55
N GLU A 217 5.90 8.26 3.30
CA GLU A 217 6.55 7.84 4.56
C GLU A 217 5.52 7.39 5.59
N ASN A 218 4.43 8.15 5.75
CA ASN A 218 3.36 7.81 6.69
C ASN A 218 2.68 6.50 6.30
N LEU A 219 2.33 6.31 5.02
CA LEU A 219 1.73 5.07 4.52
C LEU A 219 2.65 3.87 4.73
N ALA A 220 3.96 4.01 4.46
CA ALA A 220 4.94 2.97 4.76
C ALA A 220 5.01 2.66 6.27
N GLY A 221 4.94 3.69 7.12
CA GLY A 221 4.90 3.53 8.57
C GLY A 221 3.66 2.79 9.07
N VAL A 222 2.49 3.09 8.50
CA VAL A 222 1.24 2.37 8.80
C VAL A 222 1.36 0.91 8.35
N SER A 223 1.87 0.65 7.15
CA SER A 223 2.11 -0.70 6.65
C SER A 223 2.99 -1.55 7.59
N VAL A 224 4.06 -0.95 8.14
CA VAL A 224 4.91 -1.58 9.17
C VAL A 224 4.11 -1.92 10.43
N ALA A 225 3.29 -0.99 10.93
CA ALA A 225 2.50 -1.19 12.13
C ALA A 225 1.52 -2.37 11.98
N TYR A 226 0.78 -2.42 10.87
CA TYR A 226 -0.12 -3.53 10.55
C TYR A 226 0.61 -4.87 10.43
N THR A 227 1.77 -4.89 9.76
CA THR A 227 2.60 -6.11 9.65
C THR A 227 3.10 -6.58 11.02
N TYR A 228 3.51 -5.65 11.89
CA TYR A 228 3.92 -5.96 13.26
C TYR A 228 2.76 -6.48 14.11
N THR A 229 1.58 -5.87 14.03
CA THR A 229 0.38 -6.37 14.70
C THR A 229 0.03 -7.79 14.24
N ALA A 230 0.14 -8.09 12.93
CA ALA A 230 -0.05 -9.45 12.42
C ALA A 230 0.94 -10.45 13.05
N LEU A 231 2.22 -10.07 13.17
CA LEU A 231 3.24 -10.88 13.82
C LEU A 231 2.91 -11.16 15.29
N CYS A 232 2.50 -10.14 16.05
CA CYS A 232 2.12 -10.30 17.46
C CYS A 232 0.88 -11.20 17.64
N LEU A 233 -0.08 -11.15 16.72
CA LEU A 233 -1.26 -12.01 16.76
C LEU A 233 -0.94 -13.48 16.50
N LEU A 234 0.04 -13.75 15.63
CA LEU A 234 0.43 -15.12 15.25
C LEU A 234 1.46 -15.73 16.20
N PHE A 235 2.31 -14.90 16.79
CA PHE A 235 3.45 -15.32 17.61
C PHE A 235 3.49 -14.49 18.91
N PRO A 236 2.55 -14.73 19.85
CA PRO A 236 2.60 -14.12 21.17
C PRO A 236 3.82 -14.64 21.95
N ASP A 237 4.47 -13.74 22.71
CA ASP A 237 5.63 -14.05 23.57
C ASP A 237 5.28 -14.98 24.75
#